data_AF-A0A7Z0CLG6-F1
#
_entry.id   AF-A0A7Z0CLG6-F1
#
_cell.length_a   1.000
_cell.length_b   1.000
_cell.length_c   1.000
_cell.angle_alpha   90.00
_cell.angle_beta   90.00
_cell.angle_gamma   90.00
#
_symmetry.space_group_name_H-M   'P 1'
#
loop_
_entity.id
_entity.type
_entity.pdbx_description
1 polymer ?
#
loop_
_entity_poly.entity_id
_entity_poly.type
_entity_poly.pdbx_seq_one_letter_code
_entity_poly.pdbx_strand_id
1 'polypeptide(L)'
;MSELSITHTHEAGTLIDGTSGGDASVAILKANRWRWGRTIGAWFIPQSRDRFAKIHTINTTARQLRELGYTVTIDIDDNPRPVAQAEADKAAQLTARAEALANKAQRRTAQAEAAWQANTAAFNSLPEGGEPIKIGHHSERRHRAAIDRADRTMGRAVAAHEDAKEAEGRARIAAAANDRRNNPTTIGNRIAKLEADIRRWQRRLDDIDGRRTEDNADRWDATHHRLTQLLARDSDAVTYWQAVRAAQIEAGTIGNYSAATIKPGDAVADRRGDWARVVKVNAKSVTINGPFGTYRLNFHELSGHRPTTTHAA
;
A
#
# COMPACT_ATOMS: atom_id res chain seq x y z
N MET A 1 -27.44 -0.72 31.54
CA MET A 1 -26.12 -0.15 31.22
C MET A 1 -25.64 -0.88 29.98
N SER A 2 -25.37 -0.19 28.87
CA SER A 2 -24.96 -0.89 27.63
C SER A 2 -23.49 -1.30 27.75
N GLU A 3 -23.20 -2.56 27.43
CA GLU A 3 -21.85 -3.12 27.43
C GLU A 3 -21.20 -2.93 26.05
N LEU A 4 -19.96 -2.46 26.05
CA LEU A 4 -19.13 -2.28 24.86
C LEU A 4 -17.83 -3.07 25.04
N SER A 5 -17.38 -3.74 23.99
CA SER A 5 -16.12 -4.50 24.00
C SER A 5 -15.17 -3.92 22.98
N ILE A 6 -13.99 -3.46 23.41
CA ILE A 6 -12.90 -3.07 22.53
C ILE A 6 -11.92 -4.22 22.44
N THR A 7 -11.78 -4.80 21.24
CA THR A 7 -10.86 -5.91 20.98
C THR A 7 -9.71 -5.46 20.09
N HIS A 8 -8.52 -5.99 20.33
CA HIS A 8 -7.39 -5.84 19.42
C HIS A 8 -6.66 -7.16 19.20
N THR A 9 -6.48 -7.50 17.93
CA THR A 9 -5.49 -8.48 17.48
C THR A 9 -4.71 -7.92 16.30
N HIS A 10 -3.51 -8.44 16.03
CA HIS A 10 -2.78 -8.08 14.82
C HIS A 10 -3.57 -8.45 13.54
N GLU A 11 -4.36 -9.52 13.53
CA GLU A 11 -5.16 -9.94 12.37
C GLU A 11 -6.33 -9.00 12.09
N ALA A 12 -7.16 -8.77 13.11
CA ALA A 12 -8.42 -8.03 12.98
C ALA A 12 -8.21 -6.51 13.05
N GLY A 13 -7.14 -6.07 13.71
CA GLY A 13 -6.93 -4.68 14.09
C GLY A 13 -7.70 -4.35 15.35
N THR A 14 -7.97 -3.06 15.59
CA THR A 14 -8.76 -2.63 16.76
C THR A 14 -10.21 -2.41 16.35
N LEU A 15 -11.12 -3.14 17.00
CA LEU A 15 -12.57 -3.11 16.78
C LEU A 15 -13.30 -2.74 18.07
N ILE A 16 -14.54 -2.27 17.94
CA ILE A 16 -15.45 -2.10 19.06
C ILE A 16 -16.83 -2.64 18.70
N ASP A 17 -17.33 -3.51 19.56
CA ASP A 17 -18.63 -4.17 19.47
C ASP A 17 -19.59 -3.67 20.55
N GLY A 18 -20.89 -3.93 20.37
CA GLY A 18 -21.95 -3.53 21.30
C GLY A 18 -22.52 -2.13 21.06
N THR A 19 -22.06 -1.42 20.03
CA THR A 19 -22.56 -0.10 19.62
C THR A 19 -23.29 -0.16 18.28
N SER A 20 -24.31 0.69 18.12
CA SER A 20 -25.02 0.91 16.87
C SER A 20 -24.73 2.31 16.31
N GLY A 21 -24.79 2.48 14.99
CA GLY A 21 -24.41 3.74 14.31
C GLY A 21 -25.23 4.99 14.66
N GLY A 22 -26.22 4.89 15.54
CA GLY A 22 -27.08 5.99 15.99
C GLY A 22 -27.03 6.30 17.49
N ASP A 23 -26.18 5.64 18.28
CA ASP A 23 -26.09 5.87 19.73
C ASP A 23 -25.12 7.02 20.11
N ALA A 24 -25.14 7.41 21.39
CA ALA A 24 -24.30 8.49 21.92
C ALA A 24 -22.78 8.20 21.84
N SER A 25 -22.39 6.93 21.67
CA SER A 25 -20.98 6.54 21.53
C SER A 25 -20.38 7.03 20.21
N VAL A 26 -21.20 7.21 19.16
CA VAL A 26 -20.74 7.60 17.81
C VAL A 26 -19.95 8.90 17.79
N ALA A 27 -20.34 9.89 18.62
CA ALA A 27 -19.63 11.16 18.70
C ALA A 27 -18.21 10.97 19.25
N ILE A 28 -18.06 10.18 20.32
CA ILE A 28 -16.77 9.83 20.93
C ILE A 28 -15.92 9.03 19.95
N LEU A 29 -16.50 8.03 19.29
CA LEU A 29 -15.79 7.19 18.34
C LEU A 29 -15.22 8.03 17.19
N LYS A 30 -16.03 8.92 16.60
CA LYS A 30 -15.56 9.84 15.55
C LYS A 30 -14.46 10.79 16.05
N ALA A 31 -14.61 11.35 17.25
CA ALA A 31 -13.61 12.23 17.86
C ALA A 31 -12.25 11.52 18.05
N ASN A 32 -12.29 10.24 18.41
CA ASN A 32 -11.11 9.38 18.54
C ASN A 32 -10.66 8.71 17.23
N ARG A 33 -11.16 9.21 16.08
CA ARG A 33 -10.80 8.76 14.72
C ARG A 33 -11.18 7.32 14.38
N TRP A 34 -12.14 6.74 15.09
CA TRP A 34 -12.76 5.48 14.69
C TRP A 34 -13.60 5.70 13.42
N ARG A 35 -13.71 4.65 12.60
CA ARG A 35 -14.49 4.66 11.36
C ARG A 35 -15.43 3.46 11.33
N TRP A 36 -16.61 3.64 10.76
CA TRP A 36 -17.54 2.56 10.49
C TRP A 36 -17.12 1.79 9.24
N GLY A 37 -16.85 0.50 9.37
CA GLY A 37 -16.54 -0.38 8.26
C GLY A 37 -17.77 -1.13 7.79
N ARG A 38 -18.37 -0.73 6.65
CA ARG A 38 -19.60 -1.35 6.14
C ARG A 38 -19.47 -2.86 5.89
N THR A 39 -18.31 -3.32 5.46
CA THR A 39 -18.04 -4.74 5.15
C THR A 39 -17.85 -5.59 6.41
N ILE A 40 -17.28 -5.02 7.47
CA ILE A 40 -17.06 -5.72 8.74
C ILE A 40 -18.20 -5.50 9.74
N GLY A 41 -19.14 -4.60 9.43
CA GLY A 41 -20.29 -4.31 10.29
C GLY A 41 -19.91 -3.74 11.67
N ALA A 42 -18.74 -3.13 11.79
CA ALA A 42 -18.17 -2.70 13.08
C ALA A 42 -17.43 -1.36 12.96
N TRP A 43 -17.29 -0.68 14.11
CA TRP A 43 -16.39 0.46 14.24
C TRP A 43 -14.96 -0.04 14.43
N PHE A 44 -14.01 0.58 13.74
CA PHE A 44 -12.61 0.19 13.81
C PHE A 44 -11.68 1.40 13.83
N ILE A 45 -10.48 1.22 14.37
CA ILE A 45 -9.40 2.21 14.25
C ILE A 45 -8.65 1.96 12.94
N PRO A 46 -8.57 2.93 12.01
CA PRO A 46 -7.83 2.76 10.75
C PRO A 46 -6.34 2.49 10.98
N GLN A 47 -5.72 1.71 10.08
CA GLN A 47 -4.28 1.36 10.15
C GLN A 47 -3.91 0.74 11.51
N SER A 48 -4.72 -0.19 12.00
CA SER A 48 -4.47 -0.98 13.22
C SER A 48 -4.14 -2.44 12.92
N ARG A 49 -4.63 -3.00 11.82
CA ARG A 49 -4.26 -4.34 11.34
C ARG A 49 -2.75 -4.44 11.08
N ASP A 50 -2.18 -5.58 11.46
CA ASP A 50 -0.77 -5.95 11.42
C ASP A 50 0.16 -4.94 12.13
N ARG A 51 -0.37 -4.28 13.16
CA ARG A 51 0.35 -3.30 13.96
C ARG A 51 -0.08 -3.43 15.42
N PHE A 52 0.86 -3.07 16.30
CA PHE A 52 0.58 -3.00 17.72
C PHE A 52 -0.59 -2.08 18.05
N ALA A 53 -1.32 -2.43 19.10
CA ALA A 53 -2.46 -1.72 19.62
C ALA A 53 -2.15 -0.23 19.83
N LYS A 54 -3.08 0.63 19.40
CA LYS A 54 -3.03 2.06 19.67
C LYS A 54 -3.54 2.34 21.08
N ILE A 55 -2.79 1.86 22.07
CA ILE A 55 -3.15 1.89 23.50
C ILE A 55 -3.70 3.25 23.94
N HIS A 56 -3.04 4.35 23.55
CA HIS A 56 -3.50 5.68 23.93
C HIS A 56 -4.89 6.03 23.36
N THR A 57 -5.17 5.70 22.10
CA THR A 57 -6.50 5.92 21.50
C THR A 57 -7.54 5.02 22.16
N ILE A 58 -7.22 3.74 22.36
CA ILE A 58 -8.11 2.76 23.02
C ILE A 58 -8.48 3.24 24.42
N ASN A 59 -7.49 3.56 25.26
CA ASN A 59 -7.72 3.96 26.64
C ASN A 59 -8.47 5.30 26.73
N THR A 60 -8.17 6.25 25.83
CA THR A 60 -8.89 7.53 25.78
C THR A 60 -10.36 7.33 25.39
N THR A 61 -10.61 6.50 24.38
CA THR A 61 -11.97 6.16 23.94
C THR A 61 -12.74 5.46 25.05
N ALA A 62 -12.16 4.42 25.65
CA ALA A 62 -12.79 3.65 26.72
C ALA A 62 -13.13 4.52 27.93
N ARG A 63 -12.23 5.43 28.33
CA ARG A 63 -12.49 6.39 29.40
C ARG A 63 -13.69 7.28 29.09
N GLN A 64 -13.73 7.90 27.91
CA GLN A 64 -14.83 8.80 27.52
C GLN A 64 -16.16 8.04 27.40
N LEU A 65 -16.16 6.81 26.93
CA LEU A 65 -17.35 5.96 26.89
C LEU A 65 -17.84 5.60 28.30
N ARG A 66 -16.93 5.28 29.22
CA ARG A 66 -17.27 5.04 30.64
C ARG A 66 -17.84 6.28 31.32
N GLU A 67 -17.30 7.47 31.02
CA GLU A 67 -17.83 8.76 31.49
C GLU A 67 -19.27 9.02 31.01
N LEU A 68 -19.68 8.46 29.86
CA LEU A 68 -21.08 8.46 29.39
C LEU A 68 -21.95 7.35 29.99
N GLY A 69 -21.42 6.55 30.91
CA GLY A 69 -22.16 5.48 31.59
C GLY A 69 -22.20 4.14 30.84
N TYR A 70 -21.32 3.92 29.86
CA TYR A 70 -21.14 2.60 29.26
C TYR A 70 -20.20 1.72 30.10
N THR A 71 -20.48 0.43 30.19
CA THR A 71 -19.50 -0.55 30.70
C THR A 71 -18.61 -0.95 29.54
N VAL A 72 -17.31 -0.64 29.61
CA VAL A 72 -16.36 -0.93 28.52
C VAL A 72 -15.33 -1.96 28.96
N THR A 73 -15.28 -3.10 28.29
CA THR A 73 -14.20 -4.10 28.40
C THR A 73 -13.15 -3.85 27.32
N ILE A 74 -11.88 -4.12 27.65
CA ILE A 74 -10.76 -4.02 26.72
C ILE A 74 -10.03 -5.36 26.73
N ASP A 75 -9.92 -5.98 25.56
CA ASP A 75 -9.16 -7.20 25.34
C ASP A 75 -8.11 -6.95 24.25
N ILE A 76 -6.84 -7.17 24.57
CA ILE A 76 -5.71 -6.86 23.70
C ILE A 76 -4.79 -8.07 23.65
N ASP A 77 -4.81 -8.75 22.50
CA ASP A 77 -3.80 -9.70 22.08
C ASP A 77 -2.85 -9.01 21.10
N ASP A 78 -1.76 -8.46 21.62
CA ASP A 78 -0.79 -7.68 20.83
C ASP A 78 0.32 -8.56 20.21
N ASN A 79 0.16 -9.89 20.22
CA ASN A 79 1.16 -10.80 19.69
C ASN A 79 1.29 -10.66 18.17
N PRO A 80 2.51 -10.41 17.64
CA PRO A 80 2.72 -10.27 16.22
C PRO A 80 2.53 -11.60 15.50
N ARG A 81 1.76 -11.57 14.39
CA ARG A 81 1.64 -12.70 13.47
C ARG A 81 2.97 -12.93 12.73
N PRO A 82 3.29 -14.16 12.32
CA PRO A 82 4.42 -14.42 11.43
C PRO A 82 4.33 -13.56 10.17
N VAL A 83 5.43 -12.89 9.82
CA VAL A 83 5.48 -11.93 8.71
C VAL A 83 5.17 -12.61 7.39
N ALA A 84 5.59 -13.86 7.20
CA ALA A 84 5.27 -14.65 6.02
C ALA A 84 3.75 -14.79 5.81
N GLN A 85 2.99 -15.06 6.87
CA GLN A 85 1.53 -15.19 6.80
C GLN A 85 0.89 -13.83 6.50
N ALA A 86 1.30 -12.77 7.20
CA ALA A 86 0.76 -11.43 6.98
C ALA A 86 1.03 -10.90 5.55
N GLU A 87 2.21 -11.18 5.00
CA GLU A 87 2.54 -10.80 3.62
C GLU A 87 1.79 -11.66 2.58
N ALA A 88 1.56 -12.95 2.85
CA ALA A 88 0.74 -13.81 2.00
C ALA A 88 -0.71 -13.33 1.95
N ASP A 89 -1.33 -13.05 3.11
CA ASP A 89 -2.69 -12.51 3.20
C ASP A 89 -2.81 -11.19 2.42
N LYS A 90 -1.81 -10.33 2.57
CA LYS A 90 -1.78 -9.04 1.88
C LYS A 90 -1.62 -9.19 0.38
N ALA A 91 -0.76 -10.10 -0.08
CA ALA A 91 -0.60 -10.40 -1.50
C ALA A 91 -1.92 -10.93 -2.08
N ALA A 92 -2.61 -11.84 -1.39
CA ALA A 92 -3.91 -12.36 -1.78
C ALA A 92 -4.98 -11.25 -1.87
N GLN A 93 -5.04 -10.34 -0.89
CA GLN A 93 -5.95 -9.20 -0.92
C GLN A 93 -5.68 -8.25 -2.09
N LEU A 94 -4.40 -7.99 -2.40
CA LEU A 94 -4.02 -7.16 -3.54
C LEU A 94 -4.39 -7.81 -4.87
N THR A 95 -4.20 -9.13 -4.99
CA THR A 95 -4.61 -9.92 -6.17
C THR A 95 -6.13 -9.89 -6.35
N ALA A 96 -6.90 -10.23 -5.31
CA ALA A 96 -8.36 -10.21 -5.36
C ALA A 96 -8.90 -8.81 -5.71
N ARG A 97 -8.26 -7.75 -5.19
CA ARG A 97 -8.60 -6.37 -5.56
C ARG A 97 -8.30 -6.07 -7.03
N ALA A 98 -7.15 -6.53 -7.54
CA ALA A 98 -6.78 -6.34 -8.94
C ALA A 98 -7.78 -7.04 -9.87
N GLU A 99 -8.16 -8.28 -9.57
CA GLU A 99 -9.17 -9.05 -10.30
C GLU A 99 -10.54 -8.36 -10.29
N ALA A 100 -11.01 -7.93 -9.11
CA ALA A 100 -12.29 -7.23 -9.00
C ALA A 100 -12.32 -5.93 -9.82
N LEU A 101 -11.20 -5.19 -9.84
CA LEU A 101 -11.07 -3.97 -10.64
C LEU A 101 -10.94 -4.26 -12.14
N ALA A 102 -10.25 -5.32 -12.53
CA ALA A 102 -10.17 -5.77 -13.92
C ALA A 102 -11.56 -6.17 -14.45
N ASN A 103 -12.31 -6.96 -13.70
CA ASN A 103 -13.70 -7.32 -14.02
C ASN A 103 -14.59 -6.09 -14.12
N LYS A 104 -14.39 -5.09 -13.26
CA LYS A 104 -15.11 -3.81 -13.33
C LYS A 104 -14.72 -3.02 -14.59
N ALA A 105 -13.44 -2.97 -14.95
CA ALA A 105 -12.97 -2.31 -16.15
C ALA A 105 -13.60 -2.93 -17.41
N GLN A 106 -13.55 -4.27 -17.54
CA GLN A 106 -14.19 -4.98 -18.65
C GLN A 106 -15.67 -4.65 -18.81
N ARG A 107 -16.44 -4.62 -17.70
CA ARG A 107 -17.86 -4.21 -17.75
C ARG A 107 -18.05 -2.77 -18.23
N ARG A 108 -17.16 -1.85 -17.86
CA ARG A 108 -17.22 -0.45 -18.31
C ARG A 108 -16.84 -0.32 -19.78
N THR A 109 -15.83 -1.05 -20.25
CA THR A 109 -15.46 -1.12 -21.67
C THR A 109 -16.64 -1.61 -22.52
N ALA A 110 -17.29 -2.71 -22.13
CA ALA A 110 -18.48 -3.22 -22.82
C ALA A 110 -19.64 -2.21 -22.83
N GLN A 111 -19.84 -1.46 -21.74
CA GLN A 111 -20.84 -0.39 -21.69
C GLN A 111 -20.49 0.77 -22.62
N ALA A 112 -19.21 1.14 -22.72
CA ALA A 112 -18.75 2.18 -23.64
C ALA A 112 -18.94 1.77 -25.11
N GLU A 113 -18.61 0.53 -25.45
CA GLU A 113 -18.84 -0.03 -26.80
C GLU A 113 -20.33 -0.04 -27.16
N ALA A 114 -21.19 -0.50 -26.27
CA ALA A 114 -22.64 -0.49 -26.47
C ALA A 114 -23.19 0.95 -26.63
N ALA A 115 -22.70 1.89 -25.83
CA ALA A 115 -23.08 3.30 -25.95
C ALA A 115 -22.61 3.91 -27.27
N TRP A 116 -21.41 3.55 -27.75
CA TRP A 116 -20.89 3.98 -29.04
C TRP A 116 -21.70 3.39 -30.20
N GLN A 117 -22.04 2.11 -30.16
CA GLN A 117 -22.93 1.48 -31.15
C GLN A 117 -24.31 2.15 -31.20
N ALA A 118 -24.89 2.48 -30.04
CA ALA A 118 -26.16 3.20 -29.97
C ALA A 118 -26.04 4.61 -30.55
N ASN A 119 -24.91 5.30 -30.33
CA ASN A 119 -24.63 6.58 -30.95
C ASN A 119 -24.52 6.47 -32.47
N THR A 120 -23.76 5.50 -32.98
CA THR A 120 -23.64 5.26 -34.42
C THR A 120 -25.00 4.97 -35.05
N ALA A 121 -25.85 4.16 -34.41
CA ALA A 121 -27.21 3.89 -34.91
C ALA A 121 -28.10 5.15 -34.92
N ALA A 122 -28.01 5.99 -33.88
CA ALA A 122 -28.74 7.25 -33.82
C ALA A 122 -28.26 8.26 -34.87
N PHE A 123 -26.95 8.33 -35.09
CA PHE A 123 -26.32 9.16 -36.11
C PHE A 123 -26.71 8.71 -37.53
N ASN A 124 -26.67 7.41 -37.80
CA ASN A 124 -27.10 6.83 -39.08
C ASN A 124 -28.60 7.00 -39.35
N SER A 125 -29.40 7.36 -38.35
CA SER A 125 -30.83 7.66 -38.50
C SER A 125 -31.10 9.13 -38.87
N LEU A 126 -30.07 9.98 -38.93
CA LEU A 126 -30.20 11.37 -39.37
C LEU A 126 -30.41 11.45 -40.89
N PRO A 127 -31.09 12.49 -41.40
CA PRO A 127 -31.21 12.71 -42.83
C PRO A 127 -29.84 12.78 -43.52
N GLU A 128 -29.72 12.08 -44.65
CA GLU A 128 -28.49 12.05 -45.44
C GLU A 128 -28.08 13.46 -45.89
N GLY A 129 -26.77 13.72 -45.90
CA GLY A 129 -26.23 14.99 -46.38
C GLY A 129 -26.49 16.22 -45.49
N GLY A 130 -27.07 16.04 -44.29
CA GLY A 130 -27.33 17.15 -43.37
C GLY A 130 -28.45 18.08 -43.87
N GLU A 131 -29.52 17.52 -44.42
CA GLU A 131 -30.69 18.27 -44.90
C GLU A 131 -31.13 19.32 -43.85
N PRO A 132 -31.42 20.57 -44.22
CA PRO A 132 -31.91 21.56 -43.25
C PRO A 132 -33.27 21.18 -42.66
N ILE A 133 -33.53 21.61 -41.42
CA ILE A 133 -34.85 21.44 -40.79
C ILE A 133 -35.89 22.30 -41.53
N LYS A 134 -36.89 21.66 -42.11
CA LYS A 134 -38.03 22.33 -42.78
C LYS A 134 -39.02 22.87 -41.73
N ILE A 135 -38.86 24.13 -41.35
CA ILE A 135 -39.70 24.80 -40.35
C ILE A 135 -41.17 24.85 -40.82
N GLY A 136 -42.10 24.48 -39.94
CA GLY A 136 -43.54 24.45 -40.23
C GLY A 136 -44.02 23.22 -41.00
N HIS A 137 -43.11 22.32 -41.40
CA HIS A 137 -43.46 21.07 -42.08
C HIS A 137 -43.77 19.95 -41.07
N HIS A 138 -44.64 19.00 -41.43
CA HIS A 138 -45.03 17.89 -40.55
C HIS A 138 -43.85 17.00 -40.10
N SER A 139 -42.71 17.03 -40.81
CA SER A 139 -41.49 16.29 -40.47
C SER A 139 -40.58 17.02 -39.47
N GLU A 140 -40.81 18.31 -39.18
CA GLU A 140 -39.95 19.14 -38.33
C GLU A 140 -39.69 18.47 -36.96
N ARG A 141 -40.77 18.05 -36.28
CA ARG A 141 -40.68 17.44 -34.94
C ARG A 141 -39.81 16.18 -34.95
N ARG A 142 -39.94 15.36 -36.00
CA ARG A 142 -39.16 14.12 -36.14
C ARG A 142 -37.68 14.43 -36.37
N HIS A 143 -37.38 15.43 -37.19
CA HIS A 143 -36.01 15.85 -37.47
C HIS A 143 -35.32 16.36 -36.19
N ARG A 144 -35.93 17.31 -35.47
CA ARG A 144 -35.40 17.82 -34.20
C ARG A 144 -35.14 16.68 -33.20
N ALA A 145 -36.11 15.79 -33.02
CA ALA A 145 -35.98 14.65 -32.12
C ALA A 145 -34.86 13.66 -32.53
N ALA A 146 -34.55 13.54 -33.82
CA ALA A 146 -33.46 12.70 -34.31
C ALA A 146 -32.09 13.31 -33.97
N ILE A 147 -31.92 14.62 -34.20
CA ILE A 147 -30.72 15.38 -33.80
C ILE A 147 -30.52 15.30 -32.29
N ASP A 148 -31.56 15.63 -31.51
CA ASP A 148 -31.52 15.57 -30.04
C ASP A 148 -31.18 14.16 -29.53
N ARG A 149 -31.59 13.11 -30.25
CA ARG A 149 -31.24 11.73 -29.90
C ARG A 149 -29.76 11.46 -30.18
N ALA A 150 -29.27 11.82 -31.36
CA ALA A 150 -27.86 11.66 -31.74
C ALA A 150 -26.93 12.40 -30.78
N ASP A 151 -27.24 13.66 -30.43
CA ASP A 151 -26.46 14.46 -29.49
C ASP A 151 -26.42 13.83 -28.08
N ARG A 152 -27.58 13.38 -27.57
CA ARG A 152 -27.64 12.71 -26.27
C ARG A 152 -26.92 11.37 -26.25
N THR A 153 -26.99 10.58 -27.33
CA THR A 153 -26.25 9.32 -27.42
C THR A 153 -24.76 9.55 -27.52
N MET A 154 -24.32 10.60 -28.23
CA MET A 154 -22.92 10.99 -28.31
C MET A 154 -22.38 11.37 -26.93
N GLY A 155 -23.08 12.25 -26.21
CA GLY A 155 -22.69 12.64 -24.85
C GLY A 155 -22.60 11.43 -23.89
N ARG A 156 -23.54 10.48 -23.97
CA ARG A 156 -23.49 9.24 -23.19
C ARG A 156 -22.33 8.34 -23.58
N ALA A 157 -22.02 8.23 -24.88
CA ALA A 157 -20.92 7.40 -25.37
C ALA A 157 -19.56 7.96 -24.92
N VAL A 158 -19.38 9.28 -24.97
CA VAL A 158 -18.19 9.97 -24.46
C VAL A 158 -18.03 9.73 -22.95
N ALA A 159 -19.07 9.99 -22.16
CA ALA A 159 -19.03 9.77 -20.70
C ALA A 159 -18.73 8.30 -20.34
N ALA A 160 -19.35 7.35 -21.04
CA ALA A 160 -19.09 5.92 -20.82
C ALA A 160 -17.64 5.53 -21.18
N HIS A 161 -17.07 6.16 -22.22
CA HIS A 161 -15.68 5.94 -22.61
C HIS A 161 -14.69 6.53 -21.59
N GLU A 162 -14.98 7.69 -21.01
CA GLU A 162 -14.19 8.26 -19.91
C GLU A 162 -14.24 7.37 -18.66
N ASP A 163 -15.42 6.90 -18.28
CA ASP A 163 -15.62 5.94 -17.18
C ASP A 163 -14.82 4.64 -17.40
N ALA A 164 -14.79 4.13 -18.64
CA ALA A 164 -14.01 2.96 -19.01
C ALA A 164 -12.51 3.21 -18.85
N LYS A 165 -12.00 4.33 -19.39
CA LYS A 165 -10.58 4.72 -19.24
C LYS A 165 -10.17 4.86 -17.78
N GLU A 166 -11.01 5.46 -16.94
CA GLU A 166 -10.72 5.57 -15.51
C GLU A 166 -10.68 4.19 -14.84
N ALA A 167 -11.65 3.32 -15.13
CA ALA A 167 -11.71 1.98 -14.58
C ALA A 167 -10.47 1.14 -14.99
N GLU A 168 -10.06 1.22 -16.26
CA GLU A 168 -8.84 0.58 -16.78
C GLU A 168 -7.58 1.12 -16.09
N GLY A 169 -7.48 2.44 -15.91
CA GLY A 169 -6.37 3.06 -15.18
C GLY A 169 -6.25 2.54 -13.75
N ARG A 170 -7.39 2.44 -13.04
CA ARG A 170 -7.44 1.88 -11.68
C ARG A 170 -7.08 0.40 -11.65
N ALA A 171 -7.55 -0.39 -12.61
CA ALA A 171 -7.21 -1.82 -12.73
C ALA A 171 -5.71 -2.02 -12.96
N ARG A 172 -5.11 -1.24 -13.88
CA ARG A 172 -3.66 -1.27 -14.17
C ARG A 172 -2.81 -0.94 -12.93
N ILE A 173 -3.20 0.09 -12.17
CA ILE A 173 -2.51 0.45 -10.94
C ILE A 173 -2.59 -0.70 -9.92
N ALA A 174 -3.77 -1.31 -9.77
CA ALA A 174 -3.98 -2.42 -8.84
C ALA A 174 -3.19 -3.67 -9.24
N ALA A 175 -3.14 -4.01 -10.53
CA ALA A 175 -2.37 -5.14 -11.04
C ALA A 175 -0.88 -5.05 -10.68
N ALA A 176 -0.28 -3.86 -10.83
CA ALA A 176 1.12 -3.63 -10.49
C ALA A 176 1.37 -3.41 -8.97
N ALA A 177 0.38 -3.59 -8.09
CA ALA A 177 0.54 -3.31 -6.66
C ALA A 177 1.52 -4.29 -5.98
N ASN A 178 1.41 -5.58 -6.29
CA ASN A 178 2.34 -6.60 -5.78
C ASN A 178 3.76 -6.39 -6.32
N ASP A 179 3.91 -6.08 -7.60
CA ASP A 179 5.22 -5.80 -8.21
C ASP A 179 5.92 -4.60 -7.55
N ARG A 180 5.18 -3.51 -7.30
CA ARG A 180 5.74 -2.35 -6.58
C ARG A 180 6.15 -2.70 -5.15
N ARG A 181 5.40 -3.57 -4.48
CA ARG A 181 5.71 -4.01 -3.11
C ARG A 181 6.97 -4.88 -3.06
N ASN A 182 7.17 -5.70 -4.09
CA ASN A 182 8.28 -6.63 -4.25
C ASN A 182 9.44 -6.06 -5.07
N ASN A 183 9.36 -4.78 -5.46
CA ASN A 183 10.43 -4.10 -6.18
C ASN A 183 11.76 -4.24 -5.41
N PRO A 184 12.86 -4.67 -6.06
CA PRO A 184 14.10 -5.01 -5.36
C PRO A 184 14.71 -3.88 -4.54
N THR A 185 14.72 -2.65 -5.07
CA THR A 185 15.22 -1.47 -4.34
C THR A 185 14.34 -1.17 -3.12
N THR A 186 13.03 -1.35 -3.25
CA THR A 186 12.08 -1.17 -2.14
C THR A 186 12.32 -2.21 -1.04
N ILE A 187 12.59 -3.47 -1.41
CA ILE A 187 12.95 -4.52 -0.45
C ILE A 187 14.27 -4.19 0.25
N GLY A 188 15.31 -3.78 -0.50
CA GLY A 188 16.59 -3.38 0.08
C GLY A 188 16.46 -2.23 1.08
N ASN A 189 15.70 -1.19 0.74
CA ASN A 189 15.40 -0.08 1.64
C ASN A 189 14.60 -0.51 2.88
N ARG A 190 13.68 -1.47 2.72
CA ARG A 190 12.89 -2.05 3.82
C ARG A 190 13.78 -2.82 4.79
N ILE A 191 14.66 -3.68 4.29
CA ILE A 191 15.63 -4.42 5.11
C ILE A 191 16.52 -3.43 5.88
N ALA A 192 17.09 -2.44 5.20
CA ALA A 192 17.97 -1.44 5.84
C ALA A 192 17.26 -0.69 6.98
N LYS A 193 15.97 -0.35 6.80
CA LYS A 193 15.14 0.27 7.83
C LYS A 193 14.87 -0.67 9.00
N LEU A 194 14.46 -1.91 8.74
CA LEU A 194 14.18 -2.90 9.78
C LEU A 194 15.42 -3.20 10.61
N GLU A 195 16.59 -3.37 9.98
CA GLU A 195 17.86 -3.53 10.68
C GLU A 195 18.19 -2.32 11.59
N ALA A 196 17.88 -1.10 11.16
CA ALA A 196 18.07 0.09 11.97
C ALA A 196 17.08 0.17 13.15
N ASP A 197 15.83 -0.27 12.93
CA ASP A 197 14.81 -0.36 13.95
C ASP A 197 15.20 -1.40 15.01
N ILE A 198 15.65 -2.59 14.60
CA ILE A 198 16.22 -3.63 15.49
C ILE A 198 17.31 -3.05 16.39
N ARG A 199 18.32 -2.38 15.81
CA ARG A 199 19.39 -1.74 16.60
C ARG A 199 18.89 -0.65 17.54
N ARG A 200 17.80 0.05 17.20
CA ARG A 200 17.18 1.03 18.11
C ARG A 200 16.49 0.34 19.27
N TRP A 201 15.73 -0.72 18.99
CA TRP A 201 15.01 -1.47 20.01
C TRP A 201 15.94 -2.18 20.97
N GLN A 202 16.99 -2.84 20.47
CA GLN A 202 18.03 -3.48 21.27
C GLN A 202 18.68 -2.49 22.23
N ARG A 203 19.21 -1.36 21.73
CA ARG A 203 19.81 -0.33 22.60
C ARG A 203 18.86 0.20 23.66
N ARG A 204 17.56 0.26 23.35
CA ARG A 204 16.56 0.70 24.33
C ARG A 204 16.26 -0.38 25.36
N LEU A 205 16.28 -1.65 24.95
CA LEU A 205 16.17 -2.80 25.85
C LEU A 205 17.37 -2.84 26.79
N ASP A 206 18.59 -2.74 26.25
CA ASP A 206 19.84 -2.71 27.04
C ASP A 206 19.84 -1.56 28.08
N ASP A 207 19.36 -0.37 27.69
CA ASP A 207 19.22 0.77 28.62
C ASP A 207 18.18 0.53 29.71
N ILE A 208 17.10 -0.19 29.41
CA ILE A 208 16.09 -0.57 30.41
C ILE A 208 16.67 -1.65 31.33
N ASP A 209 17.29 -2.70 30.77
CA ASP A 209 17.88 -3.80 31.53
C ASP A 209 18.98 -3.31 32.46
N GLY A 210 19.79 -2.34 32.04
CA GLY A 210 20.81 -1.71 32.88
C GLY A 210 20.24 -0.83 34.01
N ARG A 211 18.98 -0.40 33.93
CA ARG A 211 18.28 0.40 34.97
C ARG A 211 17.31 -0.43 35.81
N ARG A 212 16.97 -1.64 35.35
CA ARG A 212 15.97 -2.50 35.94
C ARG A 212 16.57 -3.18 37.16
N THR A 213 15.89 -3.02 38.30
CA THR A 213 16.19 -3.69 39.56
C THR A 213 14.95 -4.44 40.03
N GLU A 214 15.09 -5.33 41.00
CA GLU A 214 13.94 -6.05 41.58
C GLU A 214 12.88 -5.06 42.10
N ASP A 215 13.31 -3.97 42.75
CA ASP A 215 12.43 -2.95 43.33
C ASP A 215 11.67 -2.09 42.29
N ASN A 216 12.06 -2.09 41.02
CA ASN A 216 11.49 -1.23 39.99
C ASN A 216 11.03 -1.95 38.72
N ALA A 217 11.03 -3.30 38.74
CA ALA A 217 10.68 -4.13 37.59
C ALA A 217 9.31 -3.75 37.00
N ASP A 218 8.29 -3.64 37.86
CA ASP A 218 6.92 -3.30 37.47
C ASP A 218 6.81 -2.02 36.64
N ARG A 219 7.69 -1.02 36.91
CA ARG A 219 7.72 0.24 36.17
C ARG A 219 8.05 0.03 34.70
N TRP A 220 8.93 -0.93 34.42
CA TRP A 220 9.52 -1.13 33.10
C TRP A 220 8.92 -2.32 32.35
N ASP A 221 8.30 -3.28 33.03
CA ASP A 221 7.86 -4.55 32.45
C ASP A 221 6.98 -4.36 31.20
N ALA A 222 6.00 -3.45 31.22
CA ALA A 222 5.16 -3.17 30.05
C ALA A 222 5.95 -2.61 28.86
N THR A 223 6.94 -1.75 29.12
CA THR A 223 7.79 -1.16 28.06
C THR A 223 8.78 -2.19 27.54
N HIS A 224 9.41 -2.95 28.44
CA HIS A 224 10.34 -4.03 28.12
C HIS A 224 9.64 -5.07 27.24
N HIS A 225 8.48 -5.60 27.70
CA HIS A 225 7.69 -6.56 26.94
C HIS A 225 7.34 -6.06 25.54
N ARG A 226 6.88 -4.81 25.40
CA ARG A 226 6.59 -4.20 24.10
C ARG A 226 7.82 -4.14 23.19
N LEU A 227 8.99 -3.79 23.73
CA LEU A 227 10.23 -3.73 22.96
C LEU A 227 10.70 -5.12 22.53
N THR A 228 10.56 -6.13 23.39
CA THR A 228 10.82 -7.54 23.04
C THR A 228 9.94 -7.98 21.87
N GLN A 229 8.64 -7.66 21.91
CA GLN A 229 7.72 -7.99 20.80
C GLN A 229 8.07 -7.23 19.50
N LEU A 230 8.44 -5.95 19.59
CA LEU A 230 8.92 -5.16 18.44
C LEU A 230 10.17 -5.79 17.82
N LEU A 231 11.12 -6.20 18.66
CA LEU A 231 12.35 -6.87 18.24
C LEU A 231 12.06 -8.19 17.55
N ALA A 232 11.21 -9.04 18.14
CA ALA A 232 10.79 -10.31 17.54
C ALA A 232 10.13 -10.10 16.16
N ARG A 233 9.17 -9.17 16.06
CA ARG A 233 8.49 -8.83 14.79
C ARG A 233 9.47 -8.35 13.72
N ASP A 234 10.34 -7.40 14.07
CA ASP A 234 11.26 -6.81 13.09
C ASP A 234 12.34 -7.81 12.67
N SER A 235 12.75 -8.71 13.56
CA SER A 235 13.71 -9.77 13.25
C SER A 235 13.10 -10.81 12.30
N ASP A 236 11.87 -11.26 12.55
CA ASP A 236 11.13 -12.12 11.61
C ASP A 236 10.94 -11.44 10.25
N ALA A 237 10.63 -10.14 10.25
CA ALA A 237 10.51 -9.37 9.02
C ALA A 237 11.82 -9.29 8.23
N VAL A 238 12.96 -9.07 8.90
CA VAL A 238 14.27 -9.07 8.24
C VAL A 238 14.54 -10.44 7.61
N THR A 239 14.33 -11.53 8.34
CA THR A 239 14.51 -12.90 7.83
C THR A 239 13.68 -13.14 6.57
N TYR A 240 12.38 -12.83 6.62
CA TYR A 240 11.49 -12.97 5.48
C TYR A 240 11.96 -12.17 4.26
N TRP A 241 12.24 -10.87 4.42
CA TRP A 241 12.62 -10.01 3.30
C TRP A 241 14.02 -10.33 2.76
N GLN A 242 14.93 -10.80 3.60
CA GLN A 242 16.23 -11.31 3.15
C GLN A 242 16.08 -12.58 2.31
N ALA A 243 15.19 -13.51 2.70
CA ALA A 243 14.88 -14.70 1.90
C ALA A 243 14.28 -14.32 0.53
N VAL A 244 13.32 -13.38 0.50
CA VAL A 244 12.77 -12.86 -0.77
C VAL A 244 13.87 -12.24 -1.63
N ARG A 245 14.78 -11.44 -1.04
CA ARG A 245 15.89 -10.83 -1.77
C ARG A 245 16.88 -11.88 -2.30
N ALA A 246 17.15 -12.94 -1.53
CA ALA A 246 18.00 -14.04 -1.98
C ALA A 246 17.38 -14.76 -3.20
N ALA A 247 16.08 -15.04 -3.16
CA ALA A 247 15.35 -15.62 -4.30
C ALA A 247 15.40 -14.71 -5.55
N GLN A 248 15.36 -13.38 -5.39
CA GLN A 248 15.51 -12.43 -6.51
C GLN A 248 16.91 -12.47 -7.13
N ILE A 249 17.94 -12.70 -6.32
CA ILE A 249 19.33 -12.86 -6.79
C ILE A 249 19.46 -14.19 -7.55
N GLU A 250 18.94 -15.28 -6.99
CA GLU A 250 18.97 -16.61 -7.60
C GLU A 250 18.22 -16.65 -8.94
N ALA A 251 17.06 -16.00 -9.02
CA ALA A 251 16.30 -15.85 -10.25
C ALA A 251 16.95 -14.89 -11.27
N GLY A 252 18.09 -14.26 -10.94
CA GLY A 252 18.77 -13.29 -11.81
C GLY A 252 18.02 -11.96 -12.01
N THR A 253 16.99 -11.69 -11.19
CA THR A 253 16.24 -10.42 -11.24
C THR A 253 17.09 -9.23 -10.79
N ILE A 254 18.01 -9.48 -9.85
CA ILE A 254 19.02 -8.51 -9.41
C ILE A 254 20.39 -9.17 -9.35
N GLY A 255 21.45 -8.39 -9.56
CA GLY A 255 22.82 -8.86 -9.35
C GLY A 255 23.15 -9.02 -7.86
N ASN A 256 24.01 -9.99 -7.55
CA ASN A 256 24.58 -10.19 -6.22
C ASN A 256 25.71 -9.18 -5.95
N TYR A 257 25.36 -7.91 -5.77
CA TYR A 257 26.35 -6.86 -5.53
C TYR A 257 26.75 -6.78 -4.07
N SER A 258 28.06 -6.85 -3.81
CA SER A 258 28.64 -6.73 -2.47
C SER A 258 30.07 -6.16 -2.53
N ALA A 259 30.64 -5.88 -1.36
CA ALA A 259 32.03 -5.46 -1.25
C ALA A 259 33.02 -6.55 -1.68
N ALA A 260 32.58 -7.82 -1.74
CA ALA A 260 33.41 -8.93 -2.24
C ALA A 260 33.40 -9.03 -3.76
N THR A 261 32.35 -8.55 -4.43
CA THR A 261 32.18 -8.70 -5.89
C THR A 261 32.60 -7.46 -6.67
N ILE A 262 32.56 -6.28 -6.06
CA ILE A 262 32.89 -5.00 -6.70
C ILE A 262 34.21 -4.47 -6.14
N LYS A 263 35.10 -3.99 -7.03
CA LYS A 263 36.39 -3.40 -6.70
C LYS A 263 36.47 -1.93 -7.10
N PRO A 264 37.34 -1.13 -6.47
CA PRO A 264 37.70 0.20 -6.99
C PRO A 264 38.18 0.10 -8.44
N GLY A 265 37.76 1.03 -9.30
CA GLY A 265 38.02 1.05 -10.73
C GLY A 265 36.88 0.50 -11.60
N ASP A 266 36.11 -0.47 -11.08
CA ASP A 266 34.97 -1.09 -11.77
C ASP A 266 33.92 -0.05 -12.16
N ALA A 267 33.12 -0.36 -13.20
CA ALA A 267 31.96 0.44 -13.55
C ALA A 267 30.69 -0.21 -12.98
N VAL A 268 29.84 0.59 -12.35
CA VAL A 268 28.52 0.17 -11.84
C VAL A 268 27.44 1.07 -12.41
N ALA A 269 26.24 0.53 -12.58
CA ALA A 269 25.07 1.30 -13.01
C ALA A 269 24.16 1.56 -11.81
N ASP A 270 23.64 2.79 -11.72
CA ASP A 270 22.58 3.13 -10.76
C ASP A 270 21.22 2.58 -11.24
N ARG A 271 20.16 2.79 -10.45
CA ARG A 271 18.80 2.36 -10.79
C ARG A 271 18.21 2.99 -12.07
N ARG A 272 18.82 4.05 -12.62
CA ARG A 272 18.40 4.73 -13.85
C ARG A 272 19.17 4.20 -15.07
N GLY A 273 20.20 3.39 -14.85
CA GLY A 273 21.09 2.87 -15.89
C GLY A 273 22.30 3.75 -16.14
N ASP A 274 22.52 4.78 -15.31
CA ASP A 274 23.66 5.67 -15.43
C ASP A 274 24.92 4.96 -14.91
N TRP A 275 25.92 4.81 -15.78
CA TRP A 275 27.16 4.11 -15.46
C TRP A 275 28.22 5.07 -14.90
N ALA A 276 28.86 4.66 -13.81
CA ALA A 276 29.91 5.43 -13.17
C ALA A 276 31.02 4.52 -12.64
N ARG A 277 32.24 5.07 -12.56
CA ARG A 277 33.40 4.35 -12.01
C ARG A 277 33.38 4.38 -10.48
N VAL A 278 33.67 3.24 -9.87
CA VAL A 278 33.83 3.07 -8.43
C VAL A 278 35.16 3.65 -7.98
N VAL A 279 35.11 4.60 -7.06
CA VAL A 279 36.27 5.24 -6.43
C VAL A 279 36.63 4.53 -5.12
N LYS A 280 35.61 4.13 -4.35
CA LYS A 280 35.79 3.48 -3.04
C LYS A 280 34.71 2.44 -2.80
N VAL A 281 35.09 1.31 -2.23
CA VAL A 281 34.15 0.27 -1.78
C VAL A 281 34.06 0.32 -0.26
N ASN A 282 32.84 0.36 0.27
CA ASN A 282 32.55 0.27 1.71
C ASN A 282 31.70 -0.98 1.95
N ALA A 283 31.53 -1.36 3.22
CA ALA A 283 30.83 -2.59 3.60
C ALA A 283 29.39 -2.72 3.03
N LYS A 284 28.64 -1.62 2.88
CA LYS A 284 27.26 -1.63 2.39
C LYS A 284 27.02 -0.77 1.13
N SER A 285 28.05 -0.11 0.62
CA SER A 285 27.91 0.92 -0.40
C SER A 285 29.20 1.17 -1.17
N VAL A 286 29.07 1.61 -2.41
CA VAL A 286 30.18 2.12 -3.22
C VAL A 286 30.12 3.64 -3.31
N THR A 287 31.28 4.27 -3.40
CA THR A 287 31.41 5.67 -3.79
C THR A 287 31.82 5.71 -5.24
N ILE A 288 31.07 6.44 -6.05
CA ILE A 288 31.25 6.49 -7.49
C ILE A 288 31.53 7.93 -7.95
N ASN A 289 32.22 8.07 -9.08
CA ASN A 289 32.51 9.36 -9.67
C ASN A 289 31.33 9.84 -10.53
N GLY A 290 30.76 11.01 -10.21
CA GLY A 290 29.65 11.62 -10.92
C GLY A 290 30.02 12.90 -11.66
N PRO A 291 29.07 13.48 -12.41
CA PRO A 291 29.28 14.73 -13.16
C PRO A 291 29.68 15.92 -12.28
N PHE A 292 29.25 15.93 -11.01
CA PHE A 292 29.47 17.03 -10.07
C PHE A 292 30.28 16.59 -8.83
N GLY A 293 31.09 15.54 -8.96
CA GLY A 293 31.88 14.96 -7.88
C GLY A 293 31.41 13.58 -7.44
N THR A 294 31.90 13.11 -6.30
CA THR A 294 31.63 11.75 -5.83
C THR A 294 30.32 11.64 -5.07
N TYR A 295 29.57 10.56 -5.29
CA TYR A 295 28.37 10.24 -4.52
C TYR A 295 28.33 8.76 -4.13
N ARG A 296 27.51 8.44 -3.11
CA ARG A 296 27.43 7.11 -2.51
C ARG A 296 26.16 6.39 -2.97
N LEU A 297 26.31 5.15 -3.43
CA LEU A 297 25.22 4.24 -3.74
C LEU A 297 25.31 2.98 -2.87
N ASN A 298 24.20 2.57 -2.29
CA ASN A 298 24.11 1.28 -1.60
C ASN A 298 24.07 0.14 -2.62
N PHE A 299 24.53 -1.06 -2.23
CA PHE A 299 24.56 -2.19 -3.16
C PHE A 299 23.19 -2.58 -3.72
N HIS A 300 22.11 -2.40 -2.95
CA HIS A 300 20.74 -2.69 -3.42
C HIS A 300 20.16 -1.62 -4.35
N GLU A 301 20.89 -0.54 -4.62
CA GLU A 301 20.52 0.52 -5.57
C GLU A 301 21.20 0.35 -6.93
N LEU A 302 22.14 -0.60 -7.04
CA LEU A 302 22.86 -0.90 -8.27
C LEU A 302 22.00 -1.77 -9.19
N SER A 303 22.09 -1.53 -10.49
CA SER A 303 21.41 -2.29 -11.54
C SER A 303 22.35 -3.03 -12.48
N GLY A 304 23.66 -2.76 -12.40
CA GLY A 304 24.66 -3.35 -13.27
C GLY A 304 26.08 -3.24 -12.69
N HIS A 305 26.95 -4.16 -13.08
CA HIS A 305 28.37 -4.18 -12.72
C HIS A 305 29.20 -4.68 -13.91
N ARG A 306 30.31 -3.98 -14.19
CA ARG A 306 31.31 -4.32 -15.18
C ARG A 306 32.68 -4.28 -14.50
N PRO A 307 33.32 -5.44 -14.31
CA PRO A 307 34.68 -5.49 -13.80
C PRO A 307 35.63 -4.72 -14.72
N THR A 308 36.62 -4.04 -14.15
CA THR A 308 37.71 -3.50 -14.96
C THR A 308 38.50 -4.65 -15.55
N THR A 309 38.50 -4.80 -16.88
CA THR A 309 39.37 -5.74 -17.56
C THR A 309 40.81 -5.23 -17.44
N THR A 310 41.60 -5.86 -16.57
CA THR A 310 43.04 -5.69 -16.60
C THR A 310 43.54 -6.38 -17.86
N HIS A 311 43.82 -5.61 -18.92
CA HIS A 311 44.70 -6.11 -19.98
C HIS A 311 46.09 -6.27 -19.34
N ALA A 312 46.50 -7.52 -19.08
CA ALA A 312 47.89 -7.83 -18.81
C ALA A 312 48.68 -7.49 -20.08
N ALA A 313 49.57 -6.51 -19.96
CA ALA A 313 50.59 -6.21 -20.96
C ALA A 313 51.78 -7.16 -20.79
#